data_AF-A0A1U8GH33-F1
#
_entry.id   AF-A0A1U8GH33-F1
#
_cell.length_a   1.000
_cell.length_b   1.000
_cell.length_c   1.000
_cell.angle_alpha   90.00
_cell.angle_beta   90.00
_cell.angle_gamma   90.00
#
_symmetry.space_group_name_H-M   'P 1'
#
loop_
_entity.id
_entity.type
_entity.pdbx_description
1 polymer ?
#
loop_
_entity_poly.entity_id
_entity_poly.type
_entity_poly.pdbx_seq_one_letter_code
_entity_poly.pdbx_strand_id
1 'polypeptide(L)'
;MAHMLVKILFLLFIMPYNIKGIEVHIHDNLPPNTPKLVVRCQSGDDDLGVQSLGTGDDYKFSFGFKLTTLFFCHFSWNGKDVSFDVFNDIGYCVHDGKKFVPLFTKSCYWVVQVDGFYLGHSDNGKIVADKYRDW
;
A
#
# COMPACT_ATOMS: atom_id res chain seq x y z
N MET A 1 20.70 45.49 1.72
CA MET A 1 19.59 44.89 2.52
C MET A 1 18.55 44.14 1.67
N ALA A 2 18.28 44.53 0.42
CA ALA A 2 17.32 43.83 -0.46
C ALA A 2 17.73 42.39 -0.87
N HIS A 3 19.04 42.09 -0.94
CA HIS A 3 19.54 40.76 -1.30
C HIS A 3 19.26 39.66 -0.25
N MET A 4 19.09 40.02 1.03
CA MET A 4 18.74 39.02 2.06
C MET A 4 17.27 38.61 1.99
N LEU A 5 16.38 39.53 1.62
CA LEU A 5 14.94 39.27 1.52
C LEU A 5 14.60 38.33 0.35
N VAL A 6 15.31 38.43 -0.78
CA VAL A 6 15.12 37.54 -1.95
C VAL A 6 15.56 36.10 -1.64
N LYS A 7 16.63 35.90 -0.86
CA LYS A 7 17.06 34.56 -0.43
C LYS A 7 16.06 33.91 0.52
N ILE A 8 15.43 34.70 1.41
CA ILE A 8 14.38 34.23 2.31
C ILE A 8 13.11 33.84 1.54
N LEU A 9 12.72 34.61 0.52
CA LEU A 9 11.58 34.28 -0.36
C LEU A 9 11.81 32.99 -1.17
N PHE A 10 13.04 32.72 -1.62
CA PHE A 10 13.37 31.45 -2.29
C PHE A 10 13.35 30.26 -1.31
N LEU A 11 13.82 30.43 -0.07
CA LEU A 11 13.77 29.38 0.96
C LEU A 11 12.33 28.98 1.36
N LEU A 12 11.36 29.90 1.22
CA LEU A 12 9.95 29.62 1.48
C LEU A 12 9.25 28.82 0.37
N PHE A 13 9.87 28.66 -0.80
CA PHE A 13 9.35 27.85 -1.92
C PHE A 13 10.01 26.47 -2.07
N ILE A 14 11.07 26.17 -1.31
CA ILE A 14 11.81 24.90 -1.37
C ILE A 14 11.43 23.96 -0.21
N MET A 15 10.47 24.33 0.64
CA MET A 15 9.84 23.34 1.52
C MET A 15 9.12 22.35 0.60
N PRO A 16 9.53 21.07 0.52
CA PRO A 16 8.73 20.10 -0.20
C PRO A 16 7.36 20.15 0.47
N TYR A 17 6.34 20.56 -0.29
CA TYR A 17 4.97 20.36 0.10
C TYR A 17 4.90 18.88 0.48
N ASN A 18 4.74 18.60 1.77
CA ASN A 18 4.56 17.26 2.30
C ASN A 18 3.16 16.80 1.87
N ILE A 19 3.02 16.55 0.56
CA ILE A 19 1.87 15.90 -0.02
C ILE A 19 1.99 14.46 0.48
N LYS A 20 1.32 14.15 1.60
CA LYS A 20 1.25 12.78 2.12
C LYS A 20 0.75 11.87 1.00
N GLY A 21 1.61 10.99 0.50
CA GLY A 21 1.27 10.03 -0.55
C GLY A 21 0.28 8.98 -0.08
N ILE A 22 -0.06 8.07 -0.98
CA ILE A 22 -0.76 6.84 -0.64
C ILE A 22 0.30 5.80 -0.29
N GLU A 23 0.05 5.03 0.77
CA GLU A 23 0.90 3.95 1.23
C GLU A 23 0.12 2.63 1.14
N VAL A 24 0.72 1.62 0.54
CA VAL A 24 0.17 0.25 0.48
C VAL A 24 1.02 -0.61 1.39
N HIS A 25 0.35 -1.36 2.26
CA HIS A 25 0.95 -2.33 3.17
C HIS A 25 0.52 -3.73 2.79
N ILE A 26 1.45 -4.66 2.83
CA ILE A 26 1.24 -6.09 2.64
C ILE A 26 1.82 -6.78 3.86
N HIS A 27 0.93 -7.12 4.77
CA HIS A 27 1.25 -7.77 6.03
C HIS A 27 1.07 -9.28 5.91
N ASP A 28 2.15 -10.02 6.13
CA ASP A 28 2.11 -11.48 6.19
C ASP A 28 1.60 -11.93 7.56
N ASN A 29 0.34 -12.37 7.62
CA ASN A 29 -0.27 -12.99 8.80
C ASN A 29 -0.48 -14.50 8.57
N LEU A 30 0.46 -15.15 7.87
CA LEU A 30 0.46 -16.59 7.65
C LEU A 30 1.15 -17.33 8.81
N PRO A 31 0.79 -18.60 9.06
CA PRO A 31 1.34 -19.34 10.18
C PRO A 31 2.87 -19.46 10.13
N PRO A 32 3.55 -19.44 11.30
CA PRO A 32 4.98 -19.68 11.35
C PRO A 32 5.31 -21.09 10.85
N ASN A 33 6.56 -21.29 10.43
CA ASN A 33 7.06 -22.56 9.87
C ASN A 33 6.37 -23.00 8.57
N THR A 34 5.77 -22.07 7.83
CA THR A 34 5.31 -22.28 6.45
C THR A 34 6.29 -21.63 5.46
N PRO A 35 6.23 -21.94 4.14
CA PRO A 35 7.00 -21.21 3.15
C PRO A 35 6.78 -19.71 3.25
N LYS A 36 7.79 -18.90 2.90
CA LYS A 36 7.66 -17.45 2.86
C LYS A 36 6.61 -17.02 1.83
N LEU A 37 5.87 -15.95 2.15
CA LEU A 37 5.03 -15.27 1.17
C LEU A 37 5.91 -14.54 0.16
N VAL A 38 5.78 -14.88 -1.11
CA VAL A 38 6.47 -14.17 -2.20
C VAL A 38 5.49 -13.18 -2.81
N VAL A 39 5.91 -11.92 -2.91
CA VAL A 39 5.07 -10.83 -3.43
C VAL A 39 5.84 -10.07 -4.50
N ARG A 40 5.22 -9.79 -5.64
CA ARG A 40 5.74 -8.84 -6.63
C ARG A 40 4.68 -7.82 -6.97
N CYS A 41 4.95 -6.56 -6.67
CA CYS A 41 4.04 -5.47 -6.94
C CYS A 41 4.57 -4.61 -8.08
N GLN A 42 3.67 -4.15 -8.94
CA GLN A 42 4.02 -3.31 -10.08
C GLN A 42 2.85 -2.42 -10.50
N SER A 43 3.20 -1.30 -11.14
CA SER A 43 2.28 -0.45 -11.91
C SER A 43 2.58 -0.60 -13.40
N GLY A 44 1.94 0.22 -14.24
CA GLY A 44 2.27 0.28 -15.67
C GLY A 44 3.70 0.78 -15.95
N ASP A 45 4.23 1.64 -15.08
CA ASP A 45 5.53 2.31 -15.28
C ASP A 45 6.63 1.74 -14.37
N ASP A 46 6.26 1.19 -13.21
CA ASP A 46 7.19 0.84 -12.13
C ASP A 46 7.02 -0.61 -11.69
N ASP A 47 8.09 -1.40 -11.78
CA ASP A 47 8.19 -2.72 -11.14
C ASP A 47 8.91 -2.57 -9.79
N LEU A 48 8.22 -2.88 -8.70
CA LEU A 48 8.76 -2.74 -7.35
C LEU A 48 9.58 -3.96 -6.91
N GLY A 49 9.73 -4.95 -7.80
CA GLY A 49 10.53 -6.14 -7.60
C GLY A 49 9.85 -7.20 -6.73
N VAL A 50 10.56 -8.32 -6.56
CA VAL A 50 10.09 -9.47 -5.77
C VAL A 50 10.53 -9.31 -4.31
N GLN A 51 9.59 -9.46 -3.40
CA GLN A 51 9.77 -9.47 -1.96
C GLN A 51 9.47 -10.87 -1.41
N SER A 52 10.23 -11.29 -0.40
CA SER A 52 10.03 -12.58 0.27
C SER A 52 9.85 -12.33 1.77
N LEU A 53 8.59 -12.41 2.21
CA LEU A 53 8.13 -12.04 3.55
C LEU A 53 8.09 -13.29 4.44
N GLY A 54 8.63 -13.17 5.64
CA GLY A 54 8.38 -14.11 6.73
C GLY A 54 7.12 -13.73 7.51
N THR A 55 6.64 -14.67 8.32
CA THR A 55 5.51 -14.45 9.22
C THR A 55 5.69 -13.17 10.05
N GLY A 56 4.73 -12.26 9.95
CA GLY A 56 4.70 -10.99 10.66
C GLY A 56 5.38 -9.83 9.93
N ASP A 57 6.08 -10.08 8.81
CA ASP A 57 6.69 -9.01 8.02
C ASP A 57 5.62 -8.10 7.38
N ASP A 58 5.99 -6.84 7.19
CA ASP A 58 5.18 -5.84 6.46
C ASP A 58 6.01 -5.28 5.32
N TYR A 59 5.60 -5.59 4.09
CA TYR A 59 6.12 -4.92 2.91
C TYR A 59 5.27 -3.71 2.59
N LYS A 60 5.91 -2.55 2.49
CA LYS A 60 5.23 -1.30 2.20
C LYS A 60 5.92 -0.50 1.12
N PHE A 61 5.11 0.19 0.33
CA PHE A 61 5.56 1.16 -0.65
C PHE A 61 4.61 2.35 -0.68
N SER A 62 5.14 3.50 -1.06
CA SER A 62 4.36 4.74 -1.15
C SER A 62 4.56 5.41 -2.49
N PHE A 63 3.54 6.14 -2.92
CA PHE A 63 3.56 6.88 -4.18
C PHE A 63 2.76 8.18 -4.05
N GLY A 64 3.12 9.16 -4.90
CA GLY A 64 2.42 10.45 -4.95
C GLY A 64 1.05 10.36 -5.61
N PHE A 65 0.23 11.39 -5.44
CA PHE A 65 -1.10 11.43 -6.07
C PHE A 65 -1.00 11.58 -7.59
N LYS A 66 -1.36 10.53 -8.31
CA LYS A 66 -1.72 10.58 -9.73
C LYS A 66 -3.08 9.89 -9.88
N LEU A 67 -4.01 10.54 -10.58
CA LEU A 67 -5.41 10.08 -10.69
C LEU A 67 -5.55 8.70 -11.37
N THR A 68 -4.56 8.29 -12.15
CA THR A 68 -4.57 7.06 -12.94
C THR A 68 -3.61 6.00 -12.42
N THR A 69 -3.06 6.15 -11.20
CA THR A 69 -2.15 5.15 -10.65
C THR A 69 -2.91 3.89 -10.27
N LEU A 70 -2.40 2.76 -10.76
CA LEU A 70 -2.82 1.43 -10.40
C LEU A 70 -1.58 0.63 -9.99
N PHE A 71 -1.69 -0.12 -8.90
CA PHE A 71 -0.73 -1.15 -8.53
C PHE A 71 -1.45 -2.49 -8.41
N PHE A 72 -0.89 -3.50 -9.05
CA PHE A 72 -1.28 -4.89 -8.86
C PHE A 72 -0.13 -5.66 -8.26
N CYS A 73 -0.45 -6.67 -7.47
CA CYS A 73 0.55 -7.56 -6.89
C CYS A 73 0.23 -9.01 -7.23
N HIS A 74 1.27 -9.76 -7.52
CA HIS A 74 1.28 -11.21 -7.56
C HIS A 74 1.71 -11.74 -6.20
N PHE A 75 0.97 -12.72 -5.69
CA PHE A 75 1.20 -13.37 -4.40
C PHE A 75 1.36 -14.87 -4.62
N SER A 76 2.42 -15.44 -4.05
CA SER A 76 2.68 -16.87 -4.10
C SER A 76 3.03 -17.40 -2.72
N TRP A 77 2.30 -18.41 -2.26
CA TRP A 77 2.53 -19.04 -0.97
C TRP A 77 2.00 -20.48 -0.95
N ASN A 78 2.85 -21.44 -0.59
CA ASN A 78 2.48 -22.83 -0.35
C ASN A 78 1.62 -23.47 -1.48
N GLY A 79 2.02 -23.23 -2.74
CA GLY A 79 1.31 -23.74 -3.92
C GLY A 79 0.05 -22.95 -4.31
N LYS A 80 -0.31 -21.90 -3.56
CA LYS A 80 -1.34 -20.91 -3.93
C LYS A 80 -0.68 -19.76 -4.67
N ASP A 81 -1.38 -19.24 -5.68
CA ASP A 81 -0.85 -18.24 -6.58
C ASP A 81 -1.99 -17.35 -7.09
N VAL A 82 -1.87 -16.03 -6.90
CA VAL A 82 -2.91 -15.09 -7.35
C VAL A 82 -2.38 -13.69 -7.60
N SER A 83 -3.00 -13.02 -8.58
CA SER A 83 -2.73 -11.62 -8.89
C SER A 83 -4.01 -10.79 -8.82
N PHE A 84 -3.93 -9.59 -8.25
CA PHE A 84 -5.02 -8.62 -8.24
C PHE A 84 -4.52 -7.21 -7.94
N ASP A 85 -5.37 -6.22 -8.21
CA ASP A 85 -5.11 -4.82 -7.93
C ASP A 85 -5.11 -4.59 -6.41
N VAL A 86 -3.98 -4.15 -5.87
CA VAL A 86 -3.84 -3.73 -4.46
C VAL A 86 -4.13 -2.24 -4.28
N PHE A 87 -4.13 -1.49 -5.38
CA PHE A 87 -4.55 -0.10 -5.44
C PHE A 87 -5.05 0.25 -6.85
N ASN A 88 -6.27 0.77 -6.96
CA ASN A 88 -6.79 1.38 -8.19
C ASN A 88 -7.79 2.52 -7.91
N ASP A 89 -7.95 2.96 -6.65
CA ASP A 89 -8.92 3.99 -6.27
C ASP A 89 -8.41 4.90 -5.14
N ILE A 90 -8.43 6.22 -5.37
CA ILE A 90 -7.92 7.22 -4.41
C ILE A 90 -8.82 7.38 -3.17
N GLY A 91 -10.11 7.05 -3.32
CA GLY A 91 -11.11 7.17 -2.28
C GLY A 91 -11.12 5.95 -1.35
N TYR A 92 -10.99 4.75 -1.92
CA TYR A 92 -11.25 3.50 -1.21
C TYR A 92 -10.17 2.44 -1.37
N CYS A 93 -8.95 2.81 -1.76
CA CYS A 93 -7.84 1.92 -2.14
C CYS A 93 -8.10 1.13 -3.42
N VAL A 94 -9.25 0.45 -3.51
CA VAL A 94 -9.76 -0.23 -4.71
C VAL A 94 -11.19 0.19 -5.03
N HIS A 95 -11.63 0.09 -6.28
CA HIS A 95 -12.92 0.64 -6.74
C HIS A 95 -14.15 0.14 -5.97
N ASP A 96 -14.16 -1.11 -5.54
CA ASP A 96 -15.20 -1.73 -4.71
C ASP A 96 -14.85 -1.75 -3.21
N GLY A 97 -13.79 -1.03 -2.83
CA GLY A 97 -13.22 -0.95 -1.48
C GLY A 97 -14.10 -0.24 -0.44
N LYS A 98 -15.18 0.44 -0.86
CA LYS A 98 -16.04 1.26 0.02
C LYS A 98 -16.61 0.51 1.22
N LYS A 99 -16.75 -0.81 1.13
CA LYS A 99 -17.24 -1.65 2.24
C LYS A 99 -16.15 -1.98 3.28
N PHE A 100 -14.88 -1.83 2.92
CA PHE A 100 -13.72 -2.29 3.69
C PHE A 100 -12.95 -1.13 4.33
N VAL A 101 -12.93 0.04 3.67
CA VAL A 101 -12.16 1.20 4.14
C VAL A 101 -12.98 2.50 4.05
N PRO A 102 -12.71 3.48 4.95
CA PRO A 102 -13.30 4.81 4.88
C PRO A 102 -12.94 5.58 3.60
N LEU A 103 -13.75 6.57 3.26
CA LEU A 103 -13.46 7.49 2.16
C LEU A 103 -12.17 8.27 2.44
N PHE A 104 -11.33 8.41 1.42
CA PHE A 104 -10.00 9.03 1.44
C PHE A 104 -8.96 8.30 2.29
N THR A 105 -9.08 6.99 2.42
CA THR A 105 -8.05 6.15 3.06
C THR A 105 -6.71 6.33 2.35
N LYS A 106 -5.66 6.69 3.12
CA LYS A 106 -4.29 6.91 2.62
C LYS A 106 -3.35 5.74 2.83
N SER A 107 -3.67 4.87 3.77
CA SER A 107 -2.91 3.67 4.07
C SER A 107 -3.80 2.46 3.80
N CYS A 108 -3.51 1.74 2.74
CA CYS A 108 -4.25 0.58 2.28
C CYS A 108 -3.58 -0.68 2.85
N TYR A 109 -4.22 -1.31 3.85
CA TYR A 109 -3.66 -2.49 4.49
C TYR A 109 -4.20 -3.77 3.86
N TRP A 110 -3.32 -4.55 3.24
CA TRP A 110 -3.60 -5.91 2.81
C TRP A 110 -3.02 -6.88 3.83
N VAL A 111 -3.89 -7.60 4.54
CA VAL A 111 -3.48 -8.65 5.47
C VAL A 111 -3.67 -10.00 4.79
N VAL A 112 -2.58 -10.72 4.58
CA VAL A 112 -2.57 -12.02 3.90
C VAL A 112 -2.70 -13.13 4.93
N GLN A 113 -3.71 -13.98 4.77
CA GLN A 113 -4.04 -15.08 5.69
C GLN A 113 -4.20 -16.39 4.92
N VAL A 114 -4.27 -17.50 5.67
CA VAL A 114 -4.39 -18.85 5.11
C VAL A 114 -5.60 -18.99 4.17
N ASP A 115 -6.68 -18.27 4.47
CA ASP A 115 -7.96 -18.36 3.76
C ASP A 115 -8.17 -17.23 2.74
N GLY A 116 -7.26 -16.25 2.64
CA GLY A 116 -7.35 -15.21 1.62
C GLY A 116 -6.74 -13.87 2.05
N PHE A 117 -7.26 -12.81 1.46
CA PHE A 117 -6.75 -11.45 1.57
C PHE A 117 -7.80 -10.55 2.20
N TYR A 118 -7.37 -9.77 3.17
CA TYR A 118 -8.21 -8.85 3.92
C TYR A 118 -7.78 -7.42 3.60
N LEU A 119 -8.74 -6.57 3.27
CA LEU A 119 -8.51 -5.15 3.04
C LEU A 119 -8.94 -4.36 4.27
N GLY A 120 -8.10 -3.44 4.71
CA GLY A 120 -8.35 -2.68 5.92
C GLY A 120 -7.70 -1.32 5.98
N HIS A 121 -7.96 -0.65 7.10
CA HIS A 121 -7.46 0.67 7.45
C HIS A 121 -7.00 0.70 8.91
N SER A 122 -6.24 1.73 9.28
CA SER A 122 -5.87 1.98 10.67
C SER A 122 -7.01 2.71 11.38
N ASP A 123 -7.51 2.12 12.48
CA ASP A 123 -8.43 2.73 13.42
C ASP A 123 -7.80 2.72 14.82
N ASN A 124 -7.59 3.90 15.40
CA ASN A 124 -6.97 4.08 16.72
C ASN A 124 -5.66 3.29 16.92
N GLY A 125 -4.83 3.20 15.87
CA GLY A 125 -3.54 2.50 15.87
C GLY A 125 -3.65 0.98 15.72
N LYS A 126 -4.84 0.43 15.45
CA LYS A 126 -5.07 -0.97 15.13
C LYS A 126 -5.50 -1.11 13.68
N ILE A 127 -5.07 -2.17 13.02
CA ILE A 127 -5.57 -2.51 11.69
C ILE A 127 -6.93 -3.19 11.86
N VAL A 128 -7.97 -2.60 11.27
CA VAL A 128 -9.31 -3.20 11.12
C VAL A 128 -9.46 -3.58 9.65
N ALA A 129 -9.60 -4.87 9.39
CA ALA A 129 -9.64 -5.42 8.03
C ALA A 129 -10.70 -6.52 7.92
N ASP A 130 -11.41 -6.52 6.79
CA ASP A 130 -12.43 -7.51 6.46
C ASP A 130 -11.98 -8.30 5.22
N LYS A 131 -12.45 -9.55 5.13
CA LYS A 131 -12.07 -10.45 4.04
C LYS A 131 -12.55 -9.89 2.71
N TYR A 132 -11.60 -9.57 1.83
CA TYR A 132 -11.87 -9.02 0.51
C TYR A 132 -11.98 -10.12 -0.54
N ARG A 133 -11.09 -11.12 -0.50
CA ARG A 133 -11.09 -12.24 -1.46
C ARG A 133 -10.37 -13.48 -0.94
N ASP A 134 -10.70 -14.62 -1.52
CA ASP A 134 -9.95 -15.87 -1.34
C ASP A 134 -8.65 -15.85 -2.17
N TRP A 135 -7.83 -16.89 -2.00
CA TRP A 135 -6.67 -17.17 -2.85
C TRP A 135 -7.07 -17.47 -4.28
#